data_AF-A0A7W6H4B9-F1
#
_entry.id   AF-A0A7W6H4B9-F1
#
_cell.length_a   1.000
_cell.length_b   1.000
_cell.length_c   1.000
_cell.angle_alpha   90.00
_cell.angle_beta   90.00
_cell.angle_gamma   90.00
#
_symmetry.space_group_name_H-M   'P 1'
#
loop_
_entity.id
_entity.type
_entity.pdbx_description
1 polymer ?
#
loop_
_entity_poly.entity_id
_entity_poly.type
_entity_poly.pdbx_seq_one_letter_code
_entity_poly.pdbx_strand_id
1 'polypeptide(L)'
;MTKVAVDLGTTATGDPAEMDLEELLSTRLLVQGNSGSGKSHLFRRVLEQSAGWVQQAIIDPEGDFVSFSDRFGHVVVDADRTPAELGRIAARIRQHRVSVVLNLEGLDAEVQMSCAAAFLNGLFDADRHYWFPMLIAVDEAQIFAPSMAGEVADEARRVSLGAMTNLMCRGRKRGLAGMIATQRLAKLAKNVAAEASNFLMGRTFLDIDMARAADLLGMDRKQAERFRDLEPGQFVALGPALSRRPIPIRIGPVETAGRSGRPVLMALPDASPEALADLIFTAGADEPTHLPAPVRREPVATRELLDRVSAPRAAAPRLAGSAPATAPDPEEEPDEEALAERQARLDQIFADLMADPEAAFRPVPMLYQDFLTHCRLKRITDTGLDMAGFRRKLALARAGVGADGEDAGWSEVVQRSEELPDDMQGVYLLLAKAARDGQPCPGDDVLAKAYGSHSPSRGRFLLTYMAERGYIAAETDFRGNRVVEIAGHGWRTGAGSARPRTPGTTPRMRRA
;
A
#
# COMPACT_ATOMS: atom_id res chain seq x y z
N MET A 1 24.19 -19.37 34.40
CA MET A 1 24.33 -18.93 33.00
C MET A 1 24.67 -17.45 33.03
N THR A 2 25.76 -17.06 32.38
CA THR A 2 26.18 -15.65 32.28
C THR A 2 25.18 -14.96 31.36
N LYS A 3 24.45 -13.96 31.87
CA LYS A 3 23.47 -13.19 31.09
C LYS A 3 24.17 -12.52 29.92
N VAL A 4 23.55 -12.55 28.74
CA VAL A 4 24.06 -11.81 27.57
C VAL A 4 23.75 -10.33 27.75
N ALA A 5 24.78 -9.53 27.97
CA ALA A 5 24.69 -8.09 28.12
C ALA A 5 24.99 -7.40 26.78
N VAL A 6 24.04 -6.58 26.31
CA VAL A 6 24.19 -5.70 25.16
C VAL A 6 24.78 -4.38 25.64
N ASP A 7 25.99 -4.05 25.18
CA ASP A 7 26.64 -2.78 25.51
C ASP A 7 25.99 -1.62 24.72
N LEU A 8 25.35 -0.70 25.42
CA LEU A 8 24.74 0.49 24.83
C LEU A 8 25.71 1.67 24.74
N GLY A 9 26.80 1.69 25.52
CA GLY A 9 27.69 2.83 25.68
C GLY A 9 28.00 3.09 27.15
N THR A 10 27.88 4.35 27.59
CA THR A 10 28.33 4.77 28.94
C THR A 10 27.25 5.53 29.70
N THR A 11 27.19 5.35 31.02
CA THR A 11 26.38 6.18 31.92
C THR A 11 27.03 7.55 32.15
N ALA A 12 26.35 8.45 32.87
CA ALA A 12 26.94 9.74 33.27
C ALA A 12 28.18 9.63 34.18
N THR A 13 28.38 8.50 34.86
CA THR A 13 29.57 8.24 35.70
C THR A 13 30.73 7.65 34.89
N GLY A 14 30.52 7.35 33.60
CA GLY A 14 31.52 6.71 32.74
C GLY A 14 31.51 5.18 32.81
N ASP A 15 30.64 4.59 33.64
CA ASP A 15 30.47 3.14 33.73
C ASP A 15 29.77 2.60 32.47
N PRO A 16 30.01 1.32 32.09
CA PRO A 16 29.28 0.69 30.99
C PRO A 16 27.76 0.71 31.21
N ALA A 17 27.02 1.13 30.19
CA ALA A 17 25.57 1.06 30.16
C ALA A 17 25.16 -0.22 29.44
N GLU A 18 24.79 -1.25 30.18
CA GLU A 18 24.43 -2.57 29.64
C GLU A 18 22.92 -2.81 29.62
N MET A 19 22.45 -3.57 28.65
CA MET A 19 21.09 -4.07 28.55
C MET A 19 21.06 -5.60 28.60
N ASP A 20 20.27 -6.18 29.49
CA ASP A 20 20.06 -7.63 29.57
C ASP A 20 19.19 -8.12 28.41
N LEU A 21 19.78 -8.86 27.47
CA LEU A 21 19.08 -9.33 26.28
C LEU A 21 17.99 -10.36 26.61
N GLU A 22 18.21 -11.24 27.59
CA GLU A 22 17.21 -12.25 27.98
C GLU A 22 15.99 -11.60 28.62
N GLU A 23 16.23 -10.61 29.49
CA GLU A 23 15.17 -9.80 30.09
C GLU A 23 14.43 -9.00 29.01
N LEU A 24 15.14 -8.39 28.06
CA LEU A 24 14.54 -7.64 26.93
C LEU A 24 13.57 -8.50 26.13
N LEU A 25 13.93 -9.76 25.84
CA LEU A 25 13.06 -10.68 25.08
C LEU A 25 11.72 -10.94 25.77
N SER A 26 11.67 -10.76 27.10
CA SER A 26 10.45 -10.92 27.90
C SER A 26 9.69 -9.61 28.13
N THR A 27 10.38 -8.47 28.07
CA THR A 27 9.90 -7.19 28.60
C THR A 27 9.74 -6.08 27.56
N ARG A 28 10.27 -6.26 26.33
CA ARG A 28 10.12 -5.36 25.16
C ARG A 28 10.71 -3.97 25.38
N LEU A 29 10.95 -3.25 24.29
CA LEU A 29 11.56 -1.92 24.35
C LEU A 29 10.77 -0.90 23.55
N LEU A 30 10.58 0.28 24.13
CA LEU A 30 10.12 1.47 23.44
C LEU A 30 11.26 2.50 23.43
N VAL A 31 11.62 2.95 22.23
CA VAL A 31 12.58 4.02 22.00
C VAL A 31 11.84 5.25 21.49
N GLN A 32 12.04 6.39 22.15
CA GLN A 32 11.54 7.68 21.69
C GLN A 32 12.73 8.59 21.42
N GLY A 33 12.72 9.26 20.27
CA GLY A 33 13.53 10.46 20.07
C GLY A 33 13.05 11.27 18.86
N ASN A 34 13.05 12.60 18.96
CA ASN A 34 12.80 13.45 17.79
C ASN A 34 13.85 13.25 16.69
N SER A 35 13.57 13.70 15.47
CA SER A 35 14.58 13.69 14.38
C SER A 35 15.90 14.33 14.83
N GLY A 36 17.02 13.66 14.51
CA GLY A 36 18.36 14.07 14.91
C GLY A 36 18.75 13.78 16.36
N SER A 37 17.90 13.16 17.18
CA SER A 37 18.23 12.75 18.56
C SER A 37 19.19 11.55 18.66
N GLY A 38 19.42 10.83 17.56
CA GLY A 38 20.20 9.58 17.57
C GLY A 38 19.36 8.32 17.74
N LYS A 39 18.03 8.37 17.54
CA LYS A 39 17.12 7.22 17.63
C LYS A 39 17.56 6.03 16.77
N SER A 40 17.77 6.24 15.47
CA SER A 40 18.20 5.17 14.55
C SER A 40 19.60 4.67 14.89
N HIS A 41 20.49 5.54 15.38
CA HIS A 41 21.82 5.15 15.87
C HIS A 41 21.75 4.25 17.11
N LEU A 42 20.88 4.57 18.08
CA LEU A 42 20.58 3.71 19.22
C LEU A 42 19.99 2.36 18.77
N PHE A 43 19.03 2.38 17.86
CA PHE A 43 18.43 1.16 17.31
C PHE A 43 19.48 0.26 16.65
N ARG A 44 20.36 0.84 15.82
CA ARG A 44 21.50 0.14 15.24
C ARG A 44 22.38 -0.45 16.32
N ARG A 45 22.78 0.32 17.34
CA ARG A 45 23.63 -0.17 18.43
C ARG A 45 23.04 -1.42 19.08
N VAL A 46 21.75 -1.42 19.43
CA VAL A 46 21.13 -2.60 20.05
C VAL A 46 21.08 -3.79 19.08
N LEU A 47 20.74 -3.54 17.82
CA LEU A 47 20.65 -4.60 16.79
C LEU A 47 22.03 -5.20 16.48
N GLU A 48 23.07 -4.39 16.31
CA GLU A 48 24.44 -4.85 16.04
C GLU A 48 24.97 -5.73 17.17
N GLN A 49 24.81 -5.28 18.41
CA GLN A 49 25.29 -5.98 19.59
C GLN A 49 24.50 -7.27 19.89
N SER A 50 23.27 -7.40 19.37
CA SER A 50 22.43 -8.59 19.57
C SER A 50 22.38 -9.53 18.36
N ALA A 51 22.93 -9.16 17.20
CA ALA A 51 22.80 -9.92 15.94
C ALA A 51 23.41 -11.33 16.02
N GLY A 52 24.48 -11.50 16.80
CA GLY A 52 25.10 -12.81 17.02
C GLY A 52 24.39 -13.71 18.04
N TRP A 53 23.39 -13.18 18.76
CA TRP A 53 22.79 -13.84 19.92
C TRP A 53 21.32 -14.23 19.69
N VAL A 54 20.57 -13.43 18.94
CA VAL A 54 19.15 -13.65 18.69
C VAL A 54 18.81 -13.37 17.24
N GLN A 55 17.87 -14.14 16.69
CA GLN A 55 17.33 -13.88 15.36
C GLN A 55 16.64 -12.51 15.34
N GLN A 56 16.80 -11.76 14.25
CA GLN A 56 16.25 -10.41 14.14
C GLN A 56 15.36 -10.25 12.91
N ALA A 57 14.28 -9.48 13.05
CA ALA A 57 13.53 -8.94 11.93
C ALA A 57 13.39 -7.43 12.10
N ILE A 58 13.86 -6.66 11.12
CA ILE A 58 13.79 -5.21 11.10
C ILE A 58 12.70 -4.79 10.12
N ILE A 59 11.72 -4.01 10.58
CA ILE A 59 10.67 -3.39 9.76
C ILE A 59 11.12 -1.96 9.48
N ASP A 60 11.49 -1.70 8.22
CA ASP A 60 12.26 -0.52 7.83
C ASP A 60 11.50 0.35 6.81
N PRO A 61 10.68 1.32 7.25
CA PRO A 61 9.92 2.22 6.38
C PRO A 61 10.79 3.20 5.57
N GLU A 62 12.02 3.47 6.00
CA GLU A 62 12.90 4.49 5.40
C GLU A 62 14.14 3.89 4.71
N GLY A 63 14.32 2.57 4.71
CA GLY A 63 15.46 1.90 4.05
C GLY A 63 16.80 2.09 4.79
N ASP A 64 16.75 2.46 6.06
CA ASP A 64 17.89 2.92 6.84
C ASP A 64 18.74 1.78 7.43
N PHE A 65 18.23 0.55 7.40
CA PHE A 65 18.85 -0.64 8.00
C PHE A 65 19.28 -1.69 6.96
N VAL A 66 19.14 -1.40 5.66
CA VAL A 66 19.52 -2.32 4.57
C VAL A 66 20.99 -2.76 4.66
N SER A 67 21.89 -1.92 5.20
CA SER A 67 23.32 -2.21 5.38
C SER A 67 23.62 -3.34 6.39
N PHE A 68 22.63 -3.79 7.17
CA PHE A 68 22.76 -4.99 8.01
C PHE A 68 23.00 -6.25 7.18
N SER A 69 22.55 -6.27 5.93
CA SER A 69 22.79 -7.40 5.02
C SER A 69 24.27 -7.61 4.72
N ASP A 70 25.00 -6.53 4.50
CA ASP A 70 26.43 -6.56 4.19
C ASP A 70 27.27 -6.99 5.40
N ARG A 71 26.91 -6.54 6.61
CA ARG A 71 27.75 -6.72 7.82
C ARG A 71 27.38 -7.94 8.67
N PHE A 72 26.08 -8.22 8.81
CA PHE A 72 25.54 -9.23 9.74
C PHE A 72 24.81 -10.37 9.03
N GLY A 73 24.73 -10.34 7.70
CA GLY A 73 24.13 -11.41 6.90
C GLY A 73 22.60 -11.43 6.92
N HIS A 74 21.96 -10.31 7.29
CA HIS A 74 20.50 -10.18 7.19
C HIS A 74 20.07 -10.28 5.73
N VAL A 75 18.98 -10.99 5.46
CA VAL A 75 18.38 -11.01 4.13
C VAL A 75 17.48 -9.79 3.97
N VAL A 76 17.65 -9.04 2.88
CA VAL A 76 16.74 -7.93 2.55
C VAL A 76 15.54 -8.49 1.78
N VAL A 77 14.34 -8.14 2.24
CA VAL A 77 13.08 -8.47 1.57
C VAL A 77 12.42 -7.16 1.18
N ASP A 78 12.39 -6.85 -0.12
CA ASP A 78 11.62 -5.72 -0.64
C ASP A 78 10.12 -6.02 -0.52
N ALA A 79 9.39 -5.04 0.00
CA ALA A 79 7.96 -5.13 0.25
C ALA A 79 7.08 -4.86 -0.99
N ASP A 80 7.66 -4.64 -2.17
CA ASP A 80 6.96 -4.62 -3.48
C ASP A 80 6.52 -6.03 -3.89
N ARG A 81 5.67 -6.63 -3.05
CA ARG A 81 5.14 -7.99 -3.14
C ARG A 81 3.73 -8.02 -2.60
N THR A 82 2.99 -9.09 -2.88
CA THR A 82 1.65 -9.23 -2.32
C THR A 82 1.72 -9.52 -0.81
N PRO A 83 0.73 -9.06 -0.01
CA PRO A 83 0.65 -9.39 1.41
C PRO A 83 0.69 -10.91 1.68
N ALA A 84 0.03 -11.73 0.85
CA ALA A 84 0.05 -13.18 0.98
C ALA A 84 1.44 -13.79 0.71
N GLU A 85 2.22 -13.22 -0.22
CA GLU A 85 3.60 -13.62 -0.44
C GLU A 85 4.49 -13.24 0.75
N LEU A 86 4.35 -12.02 1.29
CA LEU A 86 5.10 -11.56 2.46
C LEU A 86 4.83 -12.44 3.69
N GLY A 87 3.58 -12.84 3.92
CA GLY A 87 3.23 -13.80 4.97
C GLY A 87 3.94 -15.16 4.82
N ARG A 88 4.02 -15.68 3.58
CA ARG A 88 4.75 -16.92 3.28
C ARG A 88 6.26 -16.77 3.44
N ILE A 89 6.81 -15.61 3.06
CA ILE A 89 8.24 -15.29 3.26
C ILE A 89 8.55 -15.26 4.76
N ALA A 90 7.73 -14.57 5.56
CA ALA A 90 7.85 -14.51 7.01
C ALA A 90 7.84 -15.91 7.66
N ALA A 91 6.92 -16.78 7.23
CA ALA A 91 6.89 -18.16 7.71
C ALA A 91 8.21 -18.92 7.42
N ARG A 92 8.76 -18.79 6.21
CA ARG A 92 10.06 -19.40 5.84
C ARG A 92 11.23 -18.83 6.63
N ILE A 93 11.27 -17.51 6.83
CA ILE A 93 12.29 -16.83 7.64
C ILE A 93 12.35 -17.41 9.04
N ARG A 94 11.19 -17.65 9.65
CA ARG A 94 11.11 -18.24 10.97
C ARG A 94 11.52 -19.71 10.99
N GLN A 95 11.11 -20.49 10.00
CA GLN A 95 11.49 -21.90 9.85
C GLN A 95 13.00 -22.08 9.73
N HIS A 96 13.65 -21.23 8.92
CA HIS A 96 15.08 -21.32 8.63
C HIS A 96 15.96 -20.47 9.56
N ARG A 97 15.37 -19.77 10.52
CA ARG A 97 16.05 -18.88 11.48
C ARG A 97 16.98 -17.83 10.84
N VAL A 98 16.55 -17.27 9.72
CA VAL A 98 17.29 -16.22 9.00
C VAL A 98 16.95 -14.85 9.57
N SER A 99 17.95 -14.00 9.85
CA SER A 99 17.69 -12.60 10.20
C SER A 99 17.35 -11.79 8.95
N VAL A 100 16.45 -10.82 9.06
CA VAL A 100 15.83 -10.15 7.90
C VAL A 100 15.67 -8.64 8.11
N VAL A 101 15.77 -7.90 7.01
CA VAL A 101 15.30 -6.51 6.89
C VAL A 101 14.13 -6.49 5.90
N LEU A 102 12.94 -6.13 6.36
CA LEU A 102 11.80 -5.84 5.49
C LEU A 102 11.89 -4.38 5.07
N ASN A 103 12.35 -4.15 3.83
CA ASN A 103 12.48 -2.82 3.25
C ASN A 103 11.13 -2.36 2.69
N LEU A 104 10.61 -1.27 3.24
CA LEU A 104 9.33 -0.65 2.89
C LEU A 104 9.52 0.73 2.23
N GLU A 105 10.77 1.12 1.98
CA GLU A 105 11.14 2.37 1.31
C GLU A 105 10.44 2.49 -0.05
N GLY A 106 9.97 3.69 -0.38
CA GLY A 106 9.33 4.00 -1.67
C GLY A 106 7.85 3.60 -1.77
N LEU A 107 7.29 2.94 -0.76
CA LEU A 107 5.85 2.61 -0.70
C LEU A 107 5.07 3.70 0.05
N ASP A 108 3.82 3.93 -0.37
CA ASP A 108 2.89 4.79 0.36
C ASP A 108 2.53 4.19 1.73
N ALA A 109 2.24 5.05 2.71
CA ALA A 109 2.02 4.64 4.10
C ALA A 109 0.94 3.55 4.27
N GLU A 110 -0.14 3.58 3.48
CA GLU A 110 -1.20 2.56 3.51
C GLU A 110 -0.70 1.19 3.02
N VAL A 111 0.14 1.18 1.99
CA VAL A 111 0.79 -0.03 1.47
C VAL A 111 1.84 -0.53 2.46
N GLN A 112 2.63 0.36 3.07
CA GLN A 112 3.58 0.00 4.13
C GLN A 112 2.86 -0.69 5.29
N MET A 113 1.73 -0.15 5.75
CA MET A 113 0.89 -0.76 6.80
C MET A 113 0.45 -2.17 6.40
N SER A 114 -0.08 -2.34 5.19
CA SER A 114 -0.57 -3.64 4.70
C SER A 114 0.54 -4.69 4.61
N CYS A 115 1.70 -4.31 4.05
CA CYS A 115 2.86 -5.18 3.89
C CYS A 115 3.49 -5.57 5.24
N ALA A 116 3.72 -4.60 6.12
CA ALA A 116 4.23 -4.84 7.46
C ALA A 116 3.29 -5.75 8.27
N ALA A 117 1.97 -5.52 8.18
CA ALA A 117 1.00 -6.33 8.88
C ALA A 117 0.98 -7.79 8.41
N ALA A 118 1.00 -8.01 7.09
CA ALA A 118 1.09 -9.36 6.53
C ALA A 118 2.37 -10.09 6.95
N PHE A 119 3.51 -9.40 6.91
CA PHE A 119 4.78 -9.97 7.32
C PHE A 119 4.80 -10.32 8.82
N LEU A 120 4.38 -9.39 9.69
CA LEU A 120 4.31 -9.59 11.14
C LEU A 120 3.34 -10.73 11.51
N ASN A 121 2.17 -10.80 10.86
CA ASN A 121 1.22 -11.89 11.08
C ASN A 121 1.81 -13.23 10.61
N GLY A 122 2.52 -13.27 9.49
CA GLY A 122 3.23 -14.49 9.04
C GLY A 122 4.29 -14.98 10.03
N LEU A 123 5.02 -14.07 10.69
CA LEU A 123 5.94 -14.42 11.79
C LEU A 123 5.18 -14.95 13.01
N PHE A 124 4.03 -14.35 13.32
CA PHE A 124 3.23 -14.65 14.49
C PHE A 124 2.46 -15.98 14.39
N ASP A 125 1.95 -16.32 13.21
CA ASP A 125 1.10 -17.49 12.98
C ASP A 125 1.89 -18.76 12.67
N ALA A 126 3.22 -18.69 12.58
CA ALA A 126 4.04 -19.86 12.31
C ALA A 126 3.90 -20.92 13.43
N ASP A 127 4.08 -22.19 13.03
CA ASP A 127 3.88 -23.36 13.89
C ASP A 127 4.69 -23.30 15.19
N ARG A 128 4.14 -23.88 16.28
CA ARG A 128 4.75 -23.90 17.61
C ARG A 128 6.17 -24.46 17.61
N HIS A 129 6.48 -25.40 16.73
CA HIS A 129 7.82 -25.97 16.60
C HIS A 129 8.88 -24.92 16.21
N TYR A 130 8.47 -23.81 15.60
CA TYR A 130 9.35 -22.74 15.16
C TYR A 130 9.34 -21.52 16.11
N TRP A 131 8.79 -21.64 17.32
CA TRP A 131 8.71 -20.54 18.31
C TRP A 131 10.05 -20.29 19.01
N PHE A 132 11.07 -19.98 18.22
CA PHE A 132 12.39 -19.58 18.71
C PHE A 132 12.41 -18.08 19.03
N PRO A 133 13.26 -17.63 19.97
CA PRO A 133 13.38 -16.21 20.28
C PRO A 133 13.80 -15.39 19.05
N MET A 134 13.05 -14.34 18.76
CA MET A 134 13.30 -13.39 17.69
C MET A 134 13.00 -11.98 18.19
N LEU A 135 13.93 -11.06 17.95
CA LEU A 135 13.78 -9.64 18.20
C LEU A 135 13.18 -8.96 16.96
N ILE A 136 12.04 -8.30 17.12
CA ILE A 136 11.33 -7.58 16.06
C ILE A 136 11.53 -6.09 16.29
N ALA A 137 12.39 -5.46 15.48
CA ALA A 137 12.62 -4.03 15.51
C ALA A 137 11.71 -3.33 14.51
N VAL A 138 10.88 -2.40 14.99
CA VAL A 138 9.97 -1.60 14.15
C VAL A 138 10.37 -0.14 14.27
N ASP A 139 10.95 0.42 13.22
CA ASP A 139 11.20 1.87 13.16
C ASP A 139 9.94 2.63 12.76
N GLU A 140 9.85 3.89 13.17
CA GLU A 140 8.68 4.77 12.99
C GLU A 140 7.33 4.08 13.29
N ALA A 141 7.26 3.39 14.42
CA ALA A 141 6.14 2.55 14.83
C ALA A 141 4.77 3.26 14.84
N GLN A 142 4.72 4.60 14.91
CA GLN A 142 3.48 5.36 14.78
C GLN A 142 2.84 5.26 13.39
N ILE A 143 3.59 4.89 12.34
CA ILE A 143 3.06 4.57 11.02
C ILE A 143 2.19 3.32 11.13
N PHE A 144 2.68 2.27 11.80
CA PHE A 144 2.03 0.97 11.87
C PHE A 144 0.97 0.85 12.98
N ALA A 145 1.05 1.69 14.01
CA ALA A 145 0.13 1.72 15.15
C ALA A 145 -0.30 3.15 15.54
N PRO A 146 -1.06 3.86 14.69
CA PRO A 146 -1.49 5.22 14.98
C PRO A 146 -2.58 5.28 16.09
N SER A 147 -2.57 6.33 16.90
CA SER A 147 -3.50 6.53 18.03
C SER A 147 -4.90 7.00 17.66
N MET A 148 -5.07 7.58 16.47
CA MET A 148 -6.36 8.08 15.97
C MET A 148 -6.79 7.28 14.74
N ALA A 149 -7.96 6.64 14.82
CA ALA A 149 -8.70 6.21 13.63
C ALA A 149 -9.56 7.39 13.17
N GLY A 150 -9.42 7.82 11.91
CA GLY A 150 -10.43 8.70 11.31
C GLY A 150 -11.83 8.04 11.34
N GLU A 151 -12.89 8.83 11.12
CA GLU A 151 -14.28 8.35 11.17
C GLU A 151 -14.57 7.18 10.20
N VAL A 152 -13.75 7.04 9.16
CA VAL A 152 -13.62 5.81 8.37
C VAL A 152 -12.24 5.22 8.66
N ALA A 153 -12.21 4.13 9.43
CA ALA A 153 -10.97 3.39 9.63
C ALA A 153 -10.63 2.66 8.33
N ASP A 154 -9.53 3.07 7.71
CA ASP A 154 -8.86 2.36 6.63
C ASP A 154 -8.53 0.91 7.08
N GLU A 155 -8.86 -0.07 6.24
CA GLU A 155 -8.64 -1.50 6.50
C GLU A 155 -7.15 -1.79 6.75
N ALA A 156 -6.23 -1.16 6.01
CA ALA A 156 -4.80 -1.33 6.18
C ALA A 156 -4.35 -0.92 7.59
N ARG A 157 -4.88 0.20 8.09
CA ARG A 157 -4.61 0.70 9.44
C ARG A 157 -5.12 -0.29 10.50
N ARG A 158 -6.32 -0.82 10.33
CA ARG A 158 -6.92 -1.79 11.27
C ARG A 158 -6.09 -3.06 11.36
N VAL A 159 -5.69 -3.61 10.21
CA VAL A 159 -4.88 -4.84 10.14
C VAL A 159 -3.47 -4.60 10.70
N SER A 160 -2.85 -3.48 10.37
CA SER A 160 -1.52 -3.10 10.90
C SER A 160 -1.52 -2.87 12.41
N LEU A 161 -2.48 -2.12 12.94
CA LEU A 161 -2.62 -1.92 14.39
C LEU A 161 -2.87 -3.26 15.10
N GLY A 162 -3.66 -4.16 14.49
CA GLY A 162 -3.88 -5.52 14.98
C GLY A 162 -2.59 -6.35 15.04
N ALA A 163 -1.76 -6.29 13.99
CA ALA A 163 -0.47 -6.98 13.94
C ALA A 163 0.51 -6.43 14.99
N MET A 164 0.61 -5.11 15.14
CA MET A 164 1.44 -4.46 16.16
C MET A 164 0.97 -4.79 17.58
N THR A 165 -0.35 -4.83 17.81
CA THR A 165 -0.94 -5.25 19.09
C THR A 165 -0.64 -6.72 19.37
N ASN A 166 -0.72 -7.60 18.38
CA ASN A 166 -0.35 -9.01 18.53
C ASN A 166 1.13 -9.16 18.91
N LEU A 167 2.04 -8.46 18.22
CA LEU A 167 3.46 -8.43 18.55
C LEU A 167 3.69 -7.98 20.01
N MET A 168 3.12 -6.84 20.38
CA MET A 168 3.37 -6.23 21.69
C MET A 168 2.64 -6.91 22.84
N CYS A 169 1.40 -7.37 22.70
CA CYS A 169 0.68 -8.03 23.80
C CYS A 169 0.97 -9.54 23.86
N ARG A 170 0.98 -10.22 22.69
CA ARG A 170 0.96 -11.70 22.59
C ARG A 170 2.26 -12.30 22.08
N GLY A 171 3.17 -11.49 21.54
CA GLY A 171 4.42 -11.93 20.93
C GLY A 171 5.31 -12.76 21.86
N ARG A 172 5.44 -12.36 23.14
CA ARG A 172 6.29 -13.06 24.13
C ARG A 172 6.02 -14.56 24.20
N LYS A 173 4.74 -14.96 24.22
CA LYS A 173 4.35 -16.38 24.29
C LYS A 173 4.74 -17.17 23.04
N ARG A 174 5.02 -16.48 21.93
CA ARG A 174 5.41 -17.02 20.63
C ARG A 174 6.90 -16.81 20.32
N GLY A 175 7.70 -16.39 21.29
CA GLY A 175 9.12 -16.09 21.09
C GLY A 175 9.38 -14.79 20.32
N LEU A 176 8.40 -13.91 20.15
CA LEU A 176 8.58 -12.62 19.48
C LEU A 176 8.69 -11.49 20.51
N ALA A 177 9.80 -10.78 20.50
CA ALA A 177 10.05 -9.62 21.35
C ALA A 177 10.00 -8.35 20.53
N GLY A 178 9.00 -7.49 20.80
CA GLY A 178 8.88 -6.21 20.13
C GLY A 178 9.87 -5.18 20.67
N MET A 179 10.57 -4.51 19.76
CA MET A 179 11.32 -3.30 19.98
C MET A 179 10.77 -2.24 19.01
N ILE A 180 10.25 -1.15 19.53
CA ILE A 180 9.59 -0.12 18.71
C ILE A 180 10.27 1.22 18.89
N ALA A 181 10.51 1.92 17.80
CA ALA A 181 11.05 3.27 17.78
C ALA A 181 10.01 4.25 17.23
N THR A 182 9.91 5.45 17.79
CA THR A 182 8.99 6.49 17.31
C THR A 182 9.53 7.90 17.52
N GLN A 183 9.30 8.78 16.54
CA GLN A 183 9.53 10.22 16.71
C GLN A 183 8.38 10.93 17.43
N ARG A 184 7.18 10.34 17.48
CA ARG A 184 5.96 10.99 17.99
C ARG A 184 5.16 10.02 18.87
N LEU A 185 5.58 9.92 20.13
CA LEU A 185 4.98 9.03 21.13
C LEU A 185 3.48 9.27 21.34
N ALA A 186 3.01 10.51 21.24
CA ALA A 186 1.61 10.86 21.34
C ALA A 186 0.75 10.37 20.17
N LYS A 187 1.37 10.14 18.99
CA LYS A 187 0.71 9.55 17.82
C LYS A 187 0.71 8.02 17.86
N LEU A 188 1.45 7.39 18.76
CA LEU A 188 1.48 5.94 18.92
C LEU A 188 0.30 5.46 19.78
N ALA A 189 -0.33 4.36 19.35
CA ALA A 189 -1.45 3.76 20.06
C ALA A 189 -1.10 3.39 21.51
N LYS A 190 -1.98 3.77 22.45
CA LYS A 190 -1.70 3.65 23.90
C LYS A 190 -1.48 2.20 24.33
N ASN A 191 -2.27 1.27 23.79
CA ASN A 191 -2.18 -0.15 24.06
C ASN A 191 -0.86 -0.77 23.55
N VAL A 192 -0.34 -0.30 22.42
CA VAL A 192 0.96 -0.77 21.90
C VAL A 192 2.11 -0.25 22.76
N ALA A 193 2.07 1.03 23.14
CA ALA A 193 3.10 1.65 23.97
C ALA A 193 3.15 1.09 25.40
N ALA A 194 1.98 0.79 25.99
CA ALA A 194 1.88 0.34 27.39
C ALA A 194 2.44 -1.08 27.64
N GLU A 195 2.66 -1.88 26.59
CA GLU A 195 3.20 -3.24 26.72
C GLU A 195 4.74 -3.29 26.77
N ALA A 196 5.40 -2.17 26.50
CA ALA A 196 6.84 -2.03 26.71
C ALA A 196 7.11 -1.77 28.18
N SER A 197 8.05 -2.51 28.77
CA SER A 197 8.52 -2.27 30.14
C SER A 197 9.92 -1.65 30.19
N ASN A 198 10.63 -1.61 29.06
CA ASN A 198 11.87 -0.87 28.92
C ASN A 198 11.66 0.35 28.03
N PHE A 199 12.32 1.44 28.41
CA PHE A 199 12.20 2.74 27.80
C PHE A 199 13.59 3.35 27.61
N LEU A 200 13.82 3.87 26.40
CA LEU A 200 14.95 4.73 26.08
C LEU A 200 14.41 6.04 25.50
N MET A 201 14.46 7.09 26.30
CA MET A 201 13.84 8.38 26.00
C MET A 201 14.93 9.40 25.67
N GLY A 202 15.01 9.77 24.40
CA GLY A 202 15.91 10.79 23.90
C GLY A 202 15.28 12.17 23.89
N ARG A 203 15.89 13.09 23.14
CA ARG A 203 15.42 14.46 23.05
C ARG A 203 14.00 14.55 22.48
N THR A 204 13.08 15.21 23.19
CA THR A 204 11.73 15.54 22.71
C THR A 204 11.36 16.99 23.04
N PHE A 205 10.54 17.61 22.20
CA PHE A 205 10.20 19.04 22.27
C PHE A 205 8.74 19.33 22.55
N LEU A 206 7.84 18.44 22.13
CA LEU A 206 6.41 18.70 22.18
C LEU A 206 5.86 18.29 23.54
N ASP A 207 5.10 19.18 24.17
CA ASP A 207 4.48 18.97 25.48
C ASP A 207 3.67 17.70 25.55
N ILE A 208 2.95 17.40 24.47
CA ILE A 208 2.14 16.18 24.38
C ILE A 208 3.01 14.90 24.40
N ASP A 209 4.19 14.93 23.80
CA ASP A 209 5.11 13.79 23.77
C ASP A 209 5.82 13.65 25.13
N MET A 210 6.21 14.76 25.77
CA MET A 210 6.78 14.75 27.13
C MET A 210 5.76 14.29 28.18
N ALA A 211 4.50 14.74 28.10
CA ALA A 211 3.45 14.28 29.00
C ALA A 211 3.23 12.77 28.87
N ARG A 212 3.22 12.24 27.64
CA ARG A 212 3.11 10.81 27.39
C ARG A 212 4.33 10.03 27.88
N ALA A 213 5.53 10.58 27.75
CA ALA A 213 6.74 9.98 28.31
C ALA A 213 6.69 9.99 29.85
N ALA A 214 6.25 11.09 30.46
CA ALA A 214 6.09 11.21 31.91
C ALA A 214 5.13 10.13 32.46
N ASP A 215 3.98 9.96 31.81
CA ASP A 215 2.97 8.94 32.15
C ASP A 215 3.56 7.52 32.11
N LEU A 216 4.39 7.21 31.10
CA LEU A 216 4.99 5.88 30.93
C LEU A 216 6.12 5.61 31.93
N LEU A 217 6.91 6.63 32.26
CA LEU A 217 8.06 6.50 33.16
C LEU A 217 7.70 6.68 34.64
N GLY A 218 6.46 7.06 34.95
CA GLY A 218 6.00 7.35 36.30
C GLY A 218 6.70 8.56 36.93
N MET A 219 7.07 9.55 36.12
CA MET A 219 7.72 10.78 36.56
C MET A 219 6.76 11.97 36.53
N ASP A 220 7.07 13.02 37.29
CA ASP A 220 6.28 14.24 37.22
C ASP A 220 6.57 15.02 35.91
N ARG A 221 5.66 15.93 35.54
CA ARG A 221 5.81 16.72 34.30
C ARG A 221 7.08 17.58 34.28
N LYS A 222 7.51 18.08 35.44
CA LYS A 222 8.68 18.95 35.57
C LYS A 222 9.99 18.16 35.36
N GLN A 223 10.02 16.91 35.79
CA GLN A 223 11.12 15.98 35.54
C GLN A 223 11.22 15.63 34.06
N ALA A 224 10.09 15.50 33.36
CA ALA A 224 10.05 15.22 31.94
C ALA A 224 10.50 16.40 31.05
N GLU A 225 10.43 17.64 31.54
CA GLU A 225 10.96 18.82 30.82
C GLU A 225 12.46 18.69 30.53
N ARG A 226 13.20 17.93 31.35
CA ARG A 226 14.63 17.63 31.15
C ARG A 226 14.92 16.91 29.83
N PHE A 227 13.93 16.25 29.22
CA PHE A 227 14.10 15.63 27.91
C PHE A 227 14.35 16.64 26.79
N ARG A 228 13.97 17.92 26.96
CA ARG A 228 14.25 18.96 25.97
C ARG A 228 15.74 19.26 25.83
N ASP A 229 16.45 19.15 26.94
CA ASP A 229 17.85 19.57 27.07
C ASP A 229 18.85 18.44 26.77
N LEU A 230 18.37 17.22 26.48
CA LEU A 230 19.23 16.10 26.11
C LEU A 230 19.97 16.36 24.80
N GLU A 231 21.27 16.08 24.78
CA GLU A 231 22.06 16.14 23.56
C GLU A 231 21.72 14.96 22.63
N PRO A 232 21.93 15.11 21.30
CA PRO A 232 21.92 13.98 20.39
C PRO A 232 22.83 12.84 20.85
N GLY A 233 22.31 11.61 20.84
CA GLY A 233 23.01 10.42 21.33
C GLY A 233 22.94 10.22 22.85
N GLN A 234 22.27 11.11 23.60
CA GLN A 234 21.94 10.89 25.01
C GLN A 234 20.48 10.45 25.17
N PHE A 235 20.27 9.46 26.03
CA PHE A 235 18.96 8.89 26.33
C PHE A 235 18.82 8.68 27.83
N VAL A 236 17.60 8.74 28.34
CA VAL A 236 17.27 8.26 29.67
C VAL A 236 16.79 6.81 29.55
N ALA A 237 17.48 5.91 30.22
CA ALA A 237 17.20 4.49 30.27
C ALA A 237 16.43 4.11 31.54
N LEU A 238 15.33 3.38 31.37
CA LEU A 238 14.51 2.86 32.47
C LEU A 238 13.92 1.51 32.06
N GLY A 239 13.95 0.53 32.96
CA GLY A 239 13.27 -0.75 32.75
C GLY A 239 14.02 -1.94 33.35
N PRO A 240 13.39 -3.11 33.45
CA PRO A 240 13.99 -4.31 34.04
C PRO A 240 15.22 -4.81 33.29
N ALA A 241 15.27 -4.65 31.96
CA ALA A 241 16.43 -5.02 31.14
C ALA A 241 17.54 -3.96 31.15
N LEU A 242 17.31 -2.79 31.76
CA LEU A 242 18.21 -1.64 31.77
C LEU A 242 18.59 -1.28 33.21
N SER A 243 17.77 -0.44 33.84
CA SER A 243 17.95 0.05 35.20
C SER A 243 16.61 0.23 35.88
N ARG A 244 16.55 -0.09 37.16
CA ARG A 244 15.37 0.10 38.01
C ARG A 244 15.02 1.58 38.24
N ARG A 245 15.98 2.48 38.05
CA ARG A 245 15.80 3.93 38.17
C ARG A 245 16.19 4.61 36.85
N PRO A 246 15.56 5.74 36.48
CA PRO A 246 15.93 6.46 35.27
C PRO A 246 17.39 6.92 35.35
N ILE A 247 18.22 6.47 34.41
CA ILE A 247 19.63 6.87 34.32
C ILE A 247 19.94 7.48 32.95
N PRO A 248 20.69 8.59 32.88
CA PRO A 248 21.19 9.10 31.61
C PRO A 248 22.31 8.20 31.08
N ILE A 249 22.22 7.86 29.80
CA ILE A 249 23.23 7.10 29.06
C ILE A 249 23.60 7.84 27.78
N ARG A 250 24.85 7.66 27.34
CA ARG A 250 25.36 8.10 26.05
C ARG A 250 25.62 6.88 25.19
N ILE A 251 25.07 6.88 23.98
CA ILE A 251 25.13 5.72 23.08
C ILE A 251 26.52 5.62 22.46
N GLY A 252 27.10 4.41 22.53
CA GLY A 252 28.39 4.07 21.95
C GLY A 252 28.35 4.01 20.41
N PRO A 253 29.52 3.87 19.75
CA PRO A 253 29.61 3.87 18.30
C PRO A 253 28.90 2.66 17.66
N VAL A 254 28.52 2.80 16.39
CA VAL A 254 27.91 1.75 15.56
C VAL A 254 28.83 1.38 14.40
N GLU A 255 28.69 0.16 13.88
CA GLU A 255 29.47 -0.34 12.73
C GLU A 255 28.79 -0.06 11.40
N THR A 256 27.45 -0.07 11.36
CA THR A 256 26.64 0.14 10.16
C THR A 256 26.18 1.59 10.04
N ALA A 257 26.00 2.04 8.80
CA ALA A 257 25.48 3.36 8.48
C ALA A 257 24.21 3.24 7.65
N GLY A 258 23.28 4.18 7.85
CA GLY A 258 22.11 4.36 6.98
C GLY A 258 22.49 5.04 5.67
N ARG A 259 21.65 4.88 4.65
CA ARG A 259 21.80 5.60 3.37
C ARG A 259 21.43 7.08 3.54
N SER A 260 20.48 7.39 4.42
CA SER A 260 20.01 8.75 4.70
C SER A 260 20.82 9.43 5.83
N GLY A 261 22.14 9.46 5.67
CA GLY A 261 23.04 10.15 6.61
C GLY A 261 22.67 11.61 6.82
N ARG A 262 23.15 12.22 7.91
CA ARG A 262 22.97 13.65 8.17
C ARG A 262 23.45 14.45 6.95
N PRO A 263 22.65 15.39 6.39
CA PRO A 263 23.07 16.17 5.24
C PRO A 263 24.40 16.85 5.54
N VAL A 264 25.41 16.58 4.71
CA VAL A 264 26.71 17.24 4.80
C VAL A 264 26.65 18.48 3.93
N LEU A 265 27.04 19.63 4.48
CA LEU A 265 27.17 20.85 3.69
C LEU A 265 28.27 20.65 2.67
N MET A 266 27.89 20.59 1.40
CA MET A 266 28.81 20.63 0.28
C MET A 266 28.78 22.05 -0.29
N ALA A 267 29.94 22.56 -0.71
CA ALA A 267 29.98 23.82 -1.43
C ALA A 267 29.13 23.70 -2.69
N LEU A 268 28.41 24.76 -3.03
CA LEU A 268 27.73 24.83 -4.31
C LEU A 268 28.78 24.77 -5.43
N PRO A 269 28.44 24.22 -6.61
CA PRO A 269 29.36 24.20 -7.74
C PRO A 269 29.83 25.62 -8.10
N ASP A 270 31.14 25.81 -8.25
CA ASP A 270 31.73 27.04 -8.77
C ASP A 270 31.52 27.13 -10.29
N ALA A 271 30.32 27.51 -10.70
CA ALA A 271 29.97 27.77 -12.09
C ALA A 271 29.33 29.16 -12.21
N SER A 272 29.56 29.84 -13.34
CA SER A 272 28.95 31.15 -13.55
C SER A 272 27.42 31.02 -13.65
N PRO A 273 26.65 32.07 -13.29
CA PRO A 273 25.20 32.05 -13.41
C PRO A 273 24.71 31.67 -14.82
N GLU A 274 25.45 32.09 -15.86
CA GLU A 274 25.13 31.77 -17.26
C GLU A 274 25.33 30.29 -17.57
N ALA A 275 26.44 29.70 -17.09
CA ALA A 275 26.72 28.27 -17.28
C ALA A 275 25.73 27.37 -16.51
N LEU A 276 25.30 27.79 -15.31
CA LEU A 276 24.27 27.09 -14.55
C LEU A 276 22.89 27.22 -15.21
N ALA A 277 22.55 28.41 -15.73
CA ALA A 277 21.32 28.60 -16.48
C ALA A 277 21.30 27.72 -17.74
N ASP A 278 22.41 27.67 -18.48
CA ASP A 278 22.52 26.82 -19.66
C ASP A 278 22.34 25.34 -19.32
N LEU A 279 22.92 24.85 -18.21
CA LEU A 279 22.73 23.48 -17.73
C LEU A 279 21.28 23.16 -17.36
N ILE A 280 20.52 24.12 -16.83
CA ILE A 280 19.11 23.93 -16.41
C ILE A 280 18.15 24.02 -17.59
N PHE A 281 18.40 24.93 -18.53
CA PHE A 281 17.49 25.22 -19.64
C PHE A 281 17.83 24.43 -20.91
N THR A 282 19.00 23.81 -20.98
CA THR A 282 19.37 22.89 -22.06
C THR A 282 18.96 21.47 -21.70
N ALA A 283 18.21 20.83 -22.60
CA ALA A 283 17.76 19.47 -22.37
C ALA A 283 18.95 18.51 -22.22
N GLY A 284 18.95 17.75 -21.12
CA GLY A 284 19.99 16.77 -20.85
C GLY A 284 19.89 15.56 -21.79
N ALA A 285 21.01 14.88 -22.07
CA ALA A 285 20.99 13.66 -22.89
C ALA A 285 20.14 12.53 -22.29
N ASP A 286 19.94 12.53 -20.97
CA ASP A 286 19.13 11.57 -20.22
C ASP A 286 17.70 12.06 -19.95
N GLU A 287 17.32 13.23 -20.47
CA GLU A 287 15.99 13.77 -20.27
C GLU A 287 14.97 13.00 -21.14
N PRO A 288 13.86 12.52 -20.57
CA PRO A 288 12.89 11.74 -21.33
C PRO A 288 12.30 12.58 -22.46
N THR A 289 12.40 12.09 -23.70
CA THR A 289 11.90 12.77 -24.92
C THR A 289 10.40 13.04 -24.90
N HIS A 290 9.65 12.42 -23.98
CA HIS A 290 8.23 12.67 -23.77
C HIS A 290 7.96 12.92 -22.28
N LEU A 291 7.56 14.15 -21.96
CA LEU A 291 6.96 14.47 -20.68
C LEU A 291 5.52 13.91 -20.66
N PRO A 292 5.05 13.33 -19.53
CA PRO A 292 3.66 12.93 -19.39
C PRO A 292 2.76 14.15 -19.55
N ALA A 293 1.67 14.02 -20.31
CA ALA A 293 0.76 15.12 -20.57
C ALA A 293 0.24 15.70 -19.24
N PRO A 294 0.33 17.02 -19.01
CA PRO A 294 -0.19 17.62 -17.79
C PRO A 294 -1.68 17.31 -17.70
N VAL A 295 -2.10 16.75 -16.57
CA VAL A 295 -3.51 16.50 -16.27
C VAL A 295 -4.20 17.86 -16.18
N ARG A 296 -4.81 18.31 -17.28
CA ARG A 296 -5.63 19.52 -17.31
C ARG A 296 -6.83 19.28 -16.40
N ARG A 297 -6.76 19.81 -15.18
CA ARG A 297 -7.96 20.01 -14.37
C ARG A 297 -8.71 21.17 -15.00
N GLU A 298 -9.83 20.87 -15.64
CA GLU A 298 -10.71 21.92 -16.14
C GLU A 298 -11.09 22.83 -14.96
N PRO A 299 -10.96 24.17 -15.09
CA PRO A 299 -11.36 25.08 -14.03
C PRO A 299 -12.87 24.98 -13.86
N VAL A 300 -13.29 24.27 -12.80
CA VAL A 300 -14.69 24.19 -12.38
C VAL A 300 -15.13 25.61 -12.02
N ALA A 301 -16.10 26.15 -12.75
CA ALA A 301 -16.58 27.50 -12.53
C ALA A 301 -17.12 27.62 -11.09
N THR A 302 -16.90 28.76 -10.43
CA THR A 302 -17.33 29.01 -9.03
C THR A 302 -18.81 28.71 -8.80
N ARG A 303 -19.64 28.83 -9.86
CA ARG A 303 -21.06 28.47 -9.85
C ARG A 303 -21.31 26.96 -9.70
N GLU A 304 -20.51 26.10 -10.34
CA GLU A 304 -20.58 24.64 -10.15
C GLU A 304 -20.13 24.21 -8.75
N LEU A 305 -19.18 24.92 -8.14
CA LEU A 305 -18.78 24.67 -6.76
C LEU A 305 -19.87 25.09 -5.77
N LEU A 306 -20.56 26.21 -6.03
CA LEU A 306 -21.72 26.63 -5.24
C LEU A 306 -22.89 25.65 -5.39
N ASP A 307 -23.17 25.15 -6.60
CA ASP A 307 -24.21 24.13 -6.82
C ASP A 307 -23.87 22.79 -6.14
N ARG A 308 -22.59 22.41 -6.07
CA ARG A 308 -22.13 21.21 -5.33
C ARG A 308 -22.21 21.37 -3.82
N VAL A 309 -22.06 22.59 -3.29
CA VAL A 309 -22.20 22.91 -1.85
C VAL A 309 -23.67 23.10 -1.46
N SER A 310 -24.52 23.55 -2.39
CA SER A 310 -25.96 23.76 -2.19
C SER A 310 -26.82 22.52 -2.47
N ALA A 311 -26.25 21.43 -3.01
CA ALA A 311 -26.97 20.17 -3.20
C ALA A 311 -27.24 19.48 -1.84
N PRO A 312 -28.52 19.27 -1.44
CA PRO A 312 -28.84 18.70 -0.14
C PRO A 312 -28.50 17.20 -0.07
N ARG A 313 -27.89 16.80 1.05
CA ARG A 313 -27.56 15.42 1.40
C ARG A 313 -28.80 14.68 1.89
N ALA A 314 -29.28 13.76 1.06
CA ALA A 314 -30.11 12.57 1.34
C ALA A 314 -31.59 12.70 1.78
N ALA A 315 -32.34 11.67 1.37
CA ALA A 315 -33.60 11.11 1.88
C ALA A 315 -34.94 11.60 1.28
N ALA A 316 -35.72 10.62 0.77
CA ALA A 316 -37.16 10.69 0.50
C ALA A 316 -37.96 11.03 1.79
N PRO A 317 -39.30 11.33 1.82
CA PRO A 317 -40.33 11.16 0.78
C PRO A 317 -41.41 12.29 0.66
N ARG A 318 -42.29 12.14 -0.35
CA ARG A 318 -43.75 12.44 -0.38
C ARG A 318 -44.34 13.85 -0.17
N LEU A 319 -45.25 14.15 -1.12
CA LEU A 319 -46.55 14.85 -1.04
C LEU A 319 -46.66 16.37 -1.29
N ALA A 320 -47.41 16.64 -2.36
CA ALA A 320 -48.54 17.59 -2.48
C ALA A 320 -48.27 19.10 -2.55
N GLY A 321 -48.50 19.64 -3.76
CA GLY A 321 -49.52 20.68 -3.96
C GLY A 321 -49.03 22.13 -4.02
N SER A 322 -48.99 22.69 -5.24
CA SER A 322 -49.85 23.81 -5.70
C SER A 322 -49.20 24.51 -6.90
N ALA A 323 -49.94 24.53 -8.02
CA ALA A 323 -49.68 25.39 -9.17
C ALA A 323 -50.14 26.84 -8.86
N PRO A 324 -49.74 27.84 -9.67
CA PRO A 324 -50.41 28.08 -10.96
C PRO A 324 -49.39 28.22 -12.11
N ALA A 325 -49.55 27.45 -13.18
CA ALA A 325 -50.35 27.78 -14.36
C ALA A 325 -49.66 28.82 -15.27
N THR A 326 -48.95 28.31 -16.28
CA THR A 326 -48.94 28.92 -17.60
C THR A 326 -48.95 27.76 -18.61
N ALA A 327 -50.08 27.61 -19.28
CA ALA A 327 -50.25 26.88 -20.53
C ALA A 327 -50.61 27.96 -21.60
N PRO A 328 -50.48 27.71 -22.91
CA PRO A 328 -50.40 26.40 -23.53
C PRO A 328 -49.33 26.26 -24.63
N ASP A 329 -48.91 25.02 -24.89
CA ASP A 329 -49.02 24.47 -26.24
C ASP A 329 -49.32 22.97 -26.11
N PRO A 330 -50.12 22.40 -27.03
CA PRO A 330 -50.57 21.02 -26.94
C PRO A 330 -49.38 20.08 -27.10
N GLU A 331 -49.35 19.08 -26.24
CA GLU A 331 -48.56 17.86 -26.39
C GLU A 331 -48.94 17.24 -27.74
N GLU A 332 -48.12 17.46 -28.76
CA GLU A 332 -48.00 16.48 -29.84
C GLU A 332 -47.45 15.22 -29.15
N GLU A 333 -48.29 14.18 -29.06
CA GLU A 333 -47.80 12.82 -28.84
C GLU A 333 -46.64 12.66 -29.82
N PRO A 334 -45.41 12.41 -29.33
CA PRO A 334 -44.28 12.32 -30.24
C PRO A 334 -44.59 11.18 -31.20
N ASP A 335 -44.71 11.50 -32.49
CA ASP A 335 -44.97 10.54 -33.56
C ASP A 335 -44.15 9.28 -33.28
N GLU A 336 -44.77 8.09 -33.33
CA GLU A 336 -44.06 6.83 -33.12
C GLU A 336 -42.83 6.74 -34.05
N GLU A 337 -42.91 7.36 -35.22
CA GLU A 337 -41.80 7.54 -36.17
C GLU A 337 -40.69 8.45 -35.63
N ALA A 338 -40.99 9.56 -34.95
CA ALA A 338 -40.00 10.47 -34.37
C ALA A 338 -39.30 9.85 -33.15
N LEU A 339 -40.02 9.07 -32.33
CA LEU A 339 -39.43 8.28 -31.26
C LEU A 339 -38.54 7.16 -31.80
N ALA A 340 -38.96 6.47 -32.86
CA ALA A 340 -38.17 5.44 -33.52
C ALA A 340 -36.90 6.01 -34.17
N GLU A 341 -37.00 7.18 -34.82
CA GLU A 341 -35.84 7.85 -35.42
C GLU A 341 -34.85 8.33 -34.35
N ARG A 342 -35.36 8.86 -33.22
CA ARG A 342 -34.54 9.22 -32.06
C ARG A 342 -33.84 8.00 -31.45
N GLN A 343 -34.55 6.89 -31.30
CA GLN A 343 -33.99 5.63 -30.80
C GLN A 343 -32.90 5.09 -31.73
N ALA A 344 -33.13 5.13 -33.05
CA ALA A 344 -32.13 4.72 -34.05
C ALA A 344 -30.86 5.60 -33.98
N ARG A 345 -30.99 6.91 -33.74
CA ARG A 345 -29.83 7.81 -33.55
C ARG A 345 -29.07 7.50 -32.26
N LEU A 346 -29.76 7.15 -31.17
CA LEU A 346 -29.14 6.71 -29.91
C LEU A 346 -28.43 5.37 -30.07
N ASP A 347 -29.02 4.44 -30.82
CA ASP A 347 -28.43 3.14 -31.14
C ASP A 347 -27.18 3.29 -32.01
N GLN A 348 -27.18 4.23 -32.97
CA GLN A 348 -26.01 4.53 -33.79
C GLN A 348 -24.86 5.13 -32.98
N ILE A 349 -25.13 6.11 -32.11
CA ILE A 349 -24.11 6.69 -31.22
C ILE A 349 -23.49 5.61 -30.33
N PHE A 350 -24.33 4.69 -29.85
CA PHE A 350 -23.90 3.57 -29.02
C PHE A 350 -23.07 2.56 -29.82
N ALA A 351 -23.45 2.25 -31.06
CA ALA A 351 -22.68 1.39 -31.96
C ALA A 351 -21.33 2.02 -32.31
N ASP A 352 -21.27 3.32 -32.57
CA ASP A 352 -20.03 4.05 -32.85
C ASP A 352 -19.08 4.02 -31.63
N LEU A 353 -19.63 4.17 -30.41
CA LEU A 353 -18.85 4.04 -29.17
C LEU A 353 -18.29 2.62 -28.99
N MET A 354 -19.04 1.59 -29.38
CA MET A 354 -18.63 0.19 -29.28
C MET A 354 -17.72 -0.27 -30.43
N ALA A 355 -17.69 0.44 -31.54
CA ALA A 355 -16.78 0.20 -32.66
C ALA A 355 -15.34 0.62 -32.36
N ASP A 356 -15.13 1.44 -31.32
CA ASP A 356 -13.81 1.78 -30.80
C ASP A 356 -13.17 0.53 -30.14
N PRO A 357 -12.04 0.01 -30.66
CA PRO A 357 -11.35 -1.14 -30.11
C PRO A 357 -10.98 -0.97 -28.63
N GLU A 358 -10.80 0.28 -28.16
CA GLU A 358 -10.44 0.58 -26.78
C GLU A 358 -11.67 0.75 -25.85
N ALA A 359 -12.89 0.85 -26.37
CA ALA A 359 -14.11 0.95 -25.56
C ALA A 359 -14.38 -0.32 -24.73
N ALA A 360 -13.88 -1.47 -25.15
CA ALA A 360 -13.92 -2.70 -24.35
C ALA A 360 -13.11 -2.57 -23.04
N PHE A 361 -12.11 -1.68 -23.00
CA PHE A 361 -11.15 -1.56 -21.90
C PHE A 361 -11.37 -0.31 -21.03
N ARG A 362 -12.32 0.58 -21.39
CA ARG A 362 -12.64 1.78 -20.60
C ARG A 362 -13.65 1.50 -19.48
N PRO A 363 -13.53 2.16 -18.31
CA PRO A 363 -14.51 2.06 -17.23
C PRO A 363 -15.91 2.50 -17.67
N VAL A 364 -16.94 1.80 -17.19
CA VAL A 364 -18.34 2.06 -17.56
C VAL A 364 -18.79 3.50 -17.29
N PRO A 365 -18.41 4.15 -16.16
CA PRO A 365 -18.76 5.55 -15.93
C PRO A 365 -18.18 6.52 -16.97
N MET A 366 -17.00 6.22 -17.51
CA MET A 366 -16.35 7.03 -18.54
C MET A 366 -17.02 6.84 -19.91
N LEU A 367 -17.36 5.59 -20.27
CA LEU A 367 -18.14 5.29 -21.47
C LEU A 367 -19.53 5.94 -21.45
N TYR A 368 -20.16 6.00 -20.27
CA TYR A 368 -21.43 6.70 -20.12
C TYR A 368 -21.30 8.21 -20.30
N GLN A 369 -20.23 8.83 -19.78
CA GLN A 369 -19.96 10.25 -20.02
C GLN A 369 -19.67 10.55 -21.50
N ASP A 370 -18.92 9.69 -22.18
CA ASP A 370 -18.66 9.81 -23.61
C ASP A 370 -19.96 9.65 -24.42
N PHE A 371 -20.81 8.68 -24.08
CA PHE A 371 -22.14 8.49 -24.68
C PHE A 371 -23.02 9.73 -24.53
N LEU A 372 -23.10 10.31 -23.32
CA LEU A 372 -23.86 11.53 -23.05
C LEU A 372 -23.29 12.74 -23.81
N THR A 373 -21.97 12.82 -23.97
CA THR A 373 -21.30 13.88 -24.72
C THR A 373 -21.64 13.80 -26.22
N HIS A 374 -21.64 12.61 -26.80
CA HIS A 374 -22.05 12.40 -28.19
C HIS A 374 -23.55 12.67 -28.41
N CYS A 375 -24.41 12.30 -27.45
CA CYS A 375 -25.83 12.64 -27.48
C CYS A 375 -26.05 14.17 -27.51
N ARG A 376 -25.30 14.93 -26.70
CA ARG A 376 -25.35 16.41 -26.69
C ARG A 376 -24.86 17.01 -28.01
N LEU A 377 -23.77 16.50 -28.58
CA LEU A 377 -23.24 16.92 -29.89
C LEU A 377 -24.26 16.73 -31.02
N LYS A 378 -25.07 15.67 -30.94
CA LYS A 378 -26.16 15.37 -31.90
C LYS A 378 -27.50 16.01 -31.51
N ARG A 379 -27.51 16.95 -30.54
CA ARG A 379 -28.69 17.69 -30.04
C ARG A 379 -29.81 16.79 -29.47
N ILE A 380 -29.46 15.64 -28.90
CA ILE A 380 -30.39 14.76 -28.19
C ILE A 380 -30.37 15.16 -26.71
N THR A 381 -31.39 15.89 -26.25
CA THR A 381 -31.50 16.46 -24.90
C THR A 381 -32.03 15.48 -23.86
N ASP A 382 -32.84 14.51 -24.28
CA ASP A 382 -33.33 13.42 -23.45
C ASP A 382 -32.83 12.09 -24.02
N THR A 383 -32.01 11.38 -23.26
CA THR A 383 -31.44 10.09 -23.66
C THR A 383 -32.32 8.91 -23.25
N GLY A 384 -33.29 9.10 -22.33
CA GLY A 384 -34.12 8.03 -21.77
C GLY A 384 -33.36 6.89 -21.08
N LEU A 385 -32.02 6.98 -21.01
CA LEU A 385 -31.09 5.97 -20.54
C LEU A 385 -30.34 6.54 -19.36
N ASP A 386 -30.71 6.10 -18.16
CA ASP A 386 -29.95 6.32 -16.94
C ASP A 386 -28.72 5.40 -16.91
N MET A 387 -27.85 5.58 -15.91
CA MET A 387 -26.64 4.76 -15.76
C MET A 387 -26.96 3.26 -15.71
N ALA A 388 -28.08 2.88 -15.08
CA ALA A 388 -28.50 1.48 -14.99
C ALA A 388 -28.96 0.93 -16.35
N GLY A 389 -29.68 1.71 -17.14
CA GLY A 389 -30.09 1.39 -18.51
C GLY A 389 -28.90 1.32 -19.47
N PHE A 390 -27.94 2.23 -19.33
CA PHE A 390 -26.70 2.20 -20.11
C PHE A 390 -25.85 0.97 -19.77
N ARG A 391 -25.71 0.62 -18.49
CA ARG A 391 -25.05 -0.62 -18.05
C ARG A 391 -25.70 -1.86 -18.68
N ARG A 392 -27.03 -1.94 -18.68
CA ARG A 392 -27.76 -3.05 -19.33
C ARG A 392 -27.47 -3.12 -20.84
N LYS A 393 -27.51 -1.97 -21.54
CA LYS A 393 -27.25 -1.90 -22.97
C LYS A 393 -25.79 -2.23 -23.33
N LEU A 394 -24.85 -1.81 -22.48
CA LEU A 394 -23.42 -2.14 -22.57
C LEU A 394 -23.15 -3.61 -22.30
N ALA A 395 -23.82 -4.22 -21.34
CA ALA A 395 -23.76 -5.65 -21.12
C ALA A 395 -24.26 -6.43 -22.34
N LEU A 396 -25.38 -6.00 -22.94
CA LEU A 396 -25.95 -6.60 -24.16
C LEU A 396 -25.03 -6.48 -25.38
N ALA A 397 -24.38 -5.33 -25.59
CA ALA A 397 -23.45 -5.15 -26.71
C ALA A 397 -22.10 -5.83 -26.49
N ARG A 398 -21.60 -5.88 -25.25
CA ARG A 398 -20.40 -6.67 -24.90
C ARG A 398 -20.65 -8.17 -24.98
N ALA A 399 -21.90 -8.60 -24.84
CA ALA A 399 -22.34 -9.99 -25.06
C ALA A 399 -22.35 -10.39 -26.55
N GLY A 400 -22.20 -9.44 -27.48
CA GLY A 400 -21.95 -9.73 -28.90
C GLY A 400 -23.15 -10.31 -29.64
N VAL A 401 -24.35 -9.72 -29.51
CA VAL A 401 -25.49 -10.10 -30.35
C VAL A 401 -25.34 -9.51 -31.76
N GLY A 402 -24.45 -10.11 -32.53
CA GLY A 402 -24.82 -10.55 -33.89
C GLY A 402 -25.24 -12.01 -33.73
N ALA A 403 -26.50 -12.30 -34.05
CA ALA A 403 -27.13 -13.63 -34.10
C ALA A 403 -26.20 -14.83 -33.81
N ASP A 404 -26.16 -15.27 -32.54
CA ASP A 404 -26.05 -16.67 -32.11
C ASP A 404 -25.99 -16.76 -30.58
N GLY A 405 -27.06 -17.29 -29.97
CA GLY A 405 -27.07 -17.91 -28.64
C GLY A 405 -27.03 -16.97 -27.42
N GLU A 406 -28.16 -16.87 -26.72
CA GLU A 406 -28.24 -16.39 -25.33
C GLU A 406 -27.39 -17.29 -24.40
N ASP A 407 -26.14 -16.95 -24.15
CA ASP A 407 -25.32 -17.63 -23.15
C ASP A 407 -25.61 -17.05 -21.76
N ALA A 408 -26.48 -17.71 -21.00
CA ALA A 408 -26.73 -17.42 -19.58
C ALA A 408 -25.43 -17.28 -18.75
N GLY A 409 -24.36 -17.98 -19.14
CA GLY A 409 -23.05 -17.89 -18.52
C GLY A 409 -22.37 -16.52 -18.66
N TRP A 410 -22.62 -15.74 -19.71
CA TRP A 410 -22.01 -14.41 -19.86
C TRP A 410 -22.65 -13.38 -18.92
N SER A 411 -23.96 -13.46 -18.73
CA SER A 411 -24.68 -12.61 -17.77
C SER A 411 -24.21 -12.84 -16.34
N GLU A 412 -23.97 -14.09 -15.95
CA GLU A 412 -23.42 -14.43 -14.63
C GLU A 412 -21.98 -13.91 -14.44
N VAL A 413 -21.13 -13.96 -15.47
CA VAL A 413 -19.79 -13.35 -15.44
C VAL A 413 -19.85 -11.83 -15.24
N VAL A 414 -20.75 -11.14 -15.96
CA VAL A 414 -20.94 -9.69 -15.80
C VAL A 414 -21.40 -9.36 -14.38
N GLN A 415 -22.36 -10.11 -13.84
CA GLN A 415 -22.84 -9.92 -12.47
C GLN A 415 -21.71 -10.12 -11.44
N ARG A 416 -20.91 -11.17 -11.58
CA ARG A 416 -19.74 -11.41 -10.72
C ARG A 416 -18.69 -10.32 -10.82
N SER A 417 -18.56 -9.66 -11.98
CA SER A 417 -17.62 -8.55 -12.13
C SER A 417 -17.99 -7.35 -11.25
N GLU A 418 -19.27 -7.14 -10.94
CA GLU A 418 -19.72 -6.02 -10.10
C GLU A 418 -19.31 -6.15 -8.63
N GLU A 419 -18.92 -7.34 -8.19
CA GLU A 419 -18.37 -7.60 -6.85
C GLU A 419 -16.88 -7.17 -6.74
N LEU A 420 -16.21 -6.94 -7.87
CA LEU A 420 -14.84 -6.44 -7.93
C LEU A 420 -14.79 -4.91 -7.90
N PRO A 421 -13.69 -4.32 -7.38
CA PRO A 421 -13.41 -2.89 -7.52
C PRO A 421 -13.50 -2.42 -8.97
N ASP A 422 -14.05 -1.22 -9.20
CA ASP A 422 -14.37 -0.66 -10.54
C ASP A 422 -13.18 -0.68 -11.52
N ASP A 423 -11.96 -0.49 -11.01
CA ASP A 423 -10.69 -0.52 -11.76
C ASP A 423 -10.25 -1.95 -12.16
N MET A 424 -10.77 -2.99 -11.48
CA MET A 424 -10.46 -4.40 -11.75
C MET A 424 -11.51 -5.11 -12.60
N GLN A 425 -12.73 -4.57 -12.71
CA GLN A 425 -13.84 -5.17 -13.48
C GLN A 425 -13.47 -5.36 -14.95
N GLY A 426 -12.83 -4.36 -15.56
CA GLY A 426 -12.41 -4.41 -16.96
C GLY A 426 -11.41 -5.53 -17.24
N VAL A 427 -10.47 -5.75 -16.31
CA VAL A 427 -9.45 -6.79 -16.42
C VAL A 427 -10.05 -8.19 -16.25
N TYR A 428 -11.04 -8.34 -15.36
CA TYR A 428 -11.76 -9.61 -15.18
C TYR A 428 -12.60 -9.97 -16.42
N LEU A 429 -13.33 -9.01 -16.99
CA LEU A 429 -14.10 -9.21 -18.23
C LEU A 429 -13.20 -9.53 -19.44
N LEU A 430 -12.00 -8.94 -19.50
CA LEU A 430 -10.99 -9.28 -20.50
C LEU A 430 -10.55 -10.74 -20.41
N LEU A 431 -10.27 -11.22 -19.20
CA LEU A 431 -9.90 -12.62 -18.97
C LEU A 431 -11.06 -13.57 -19.30
N ALA A 432 -12.29 -13.20 -18.95
CA ALA A 432 -13.46 -14.00 -19.23
C ALA A 432 -13.78 -14.10 -20.72
N LYS A 433 -13.60 -13.02 -21.47
CA LYS A 433 -13.70 -13.03 -22.93
C LYS A 433 -12.64 -13.94 -23.55
N ALA A 434 -11.37 -13.78 -23.16
CA ALA A 434 -10.29 -14.62 -23.65
C ALA A 434 -10.52 -16.11 -23.32
N ALA A 435 -11.13 -16.41 -22.17
CA ALA A 435 -11.44 -17.77 -21.74
C ALA A 435 -12.63 -18.37 -22.50
N ARG A 436 -13.67 -17.57 -22.78
CA ARG A 436 -14.83 -17.98 -23.60
C ARG A 436 -14.42 -18.26 -25.04
N ASP A 437 -13.57 -17.40 -25.60
CA ASP A 437 -13.13 -17.46 -27.00
C ASP A 437 -11.95 -18.43 -27.20
N GLY A 438 -11.47 -19.10 -26.14
CA GLY A 438 -10.31 -20.00 -26.17
C GLY A 438 -8.99 -19.32 -26.57
N GLN A 439 -8.92 -17.99 -26.45
CA GLN A 439 -7.73 -17.21 -26.82
C GLN A 439 -6.59 -17.40 -25.81
N PRO A 440 -5.32 -17.21 -26.24
CA PRO A 440 -4.18 -17.27 -25.34
C PRO A 440 -4.35 -16.32 -24.15
N CYS A 441 -3.97 -16.76 -22.95
CA CYS A 441 -4.00 -15.91 -21.76
C CYS A 441 -3.22 -14.60 -22.01
N PRO A 442 -3.83 -13.42 -21.77
CA PRO A 442 -3.13 -12.15 -21.90
C PRO A 442 -1.86 -12.09 -21.02
N GLY A 443 -0.83 -11.44 -21.55
CA GLY A 443 0.44 -11.22 -20.86
C GLY A 443 0.34 -10.19 -19.73
N ASP A 444 1.34 -10.17 -18.85
CA ASP A 444 1.40 -9.26 -17.70
C ASP A 444 1.32 -7.77 -18.10
N ASP A 445 1.88 -7.41 -19.25
CA ASP A 445 1.86 -6.05 -19.82
C ASP A 445 0.49 -5.65 -20.36
N VAL A 446 -0.21 -6.58 -21.00
CA VAL A 446 -1.57 -6.36 -21.51
C VAL A 446 -2.55 -6.15 -20.36
N LEU A 447 -2.43 -6.96 -19.30
CA LEU A 447 -3.24 -6.84 -18.09
C LEU A 447 -2.93 -5.56 -17.32
N ALA A 448 -1.65 -5.17 -17.24
CA ALA A 448 -1.25 -3.92 -16.61
C ALA A 448 -1.85 -2.70 -17.34
N LYS A 449 -1.77 -2.68 -18.67
CA LYS A 449 -2.35 -1.60 -19.50
C LYS A 449 -3.86 -1.51 -19.35
N ALA A 450 -4.56 -2.65 -19.35
CA ALA A 450 -6.00 -2.72 -19.14
C ALA A 450 -6.43 -2.19 -17.75
N TYR A 451 -5.51 -2.20 -16.78
CA TYR A 451 -5.69 -1.62 -15.45
C TYR A 451 -5.21 -0.15 -15.34
N GLY A 452 -4.64 0.43 -16.40
CA GLY A 452 -4.08 1.79 -16.38
C GLY A 452 -2.67 1.89 -15.78
N SER A 453 -1.90 0.79 -15.78
CA SER A 453 -0.52 0.73 -15.31
C SER A 453 0.46 0.30 -16.41
N HIS A 454 1.65 0.89 -16.42
CA HIS A 454 2.74 0.44 -17.30
C HIS A 454 3.60 -0.65 -16.70
N SER A 455 3.40 -1.01 -15.43
CA SER A 455 4.22 -2.01 -14.74
C SER A 455 3.69 -3.43 -14.96
N PRO A 456 4.46 -4.35 -15.57
CA PRO A 456 4.06 -5.76 -15.68
C PRO A 456 3.84 -6.44 -14.32
N SER A 457 4.44 -5.95 -13.23
CA SER A 457 4.17 -6.48 -11.88
C SER A 457 2.71 -6.25 -11.47
N ARG A 458 2.08 -5.16 -11.94
CA ARG A 458 0.67 -4.84 -11.69
C ARG A 458 -0.27 -5.86 -12.35
N GLY A 459 0.02 -6.28 -13.58
CA GLY A 459 -0.74 -7.34 -14.27
C GLY A 459 -0.70 -8.67 -13.51
N ARG A 460 0.47 -9.04 -12.97
CA ARG A 460 0.64 -10.23 -12.14
C ARG A 460 -0.10 -10.14 -10.80
N PHE A 461 -0.07 -8.96 -10.18
CA PHE A 461 -0.81 -8.68 -8.96
C PHE A 461 -2.31 -8.91 -9.16
N LEU A 462 -2.89 -8.41 -10.25
CA LEU A 462 -4.32 -8.53 -10.54
C LEU A 462 -4.79 -9.98 -10.67
N LEU A 463 -4.01 -10.81 -11.36
CA LEU A 463 -4.30 -12.25 -11.48
C LEU A 463 -4.23 -12.96 -10.13
N THR A 464 -3.22 -12.64 -9.33
CA THR A 464 -3.07 -13.21 -7.98
C THR A 464 -4.24 -12.81 -7.09
N TYR A 465 -4.61 -11.53 -7.13
CA TYR A 465 -5.72 -10.97 -6.36
C TYR A 465 -7.06 -11.64 -6.71
N MET A 466 -7.36 -11.77 -8.00
CA MET A 466 -8.60 -12.42 -8.47
C MET A 466 -8.60 -13.92 -8.15
N ALA A 467 -7.43 -14.58 -8.19
CA ALA A 467 -7.31 -16.00 -7.87
C ALA A 467 -7.50 -16.29 -6.37
N GLU A 468 -6.89 -15.50 -5.49
CA GLU A 468 -7.02 -15.66 -4.03
C GLU A 468 -8.45 -15.46 -3.54
N ARG A 469 -9.23 -14.64 -4.25
CA ARG A 469 -10.64 -14.39 -3.94
C ARG A 469 -11.61 -15.32 -4.70
N GLY A 470 -11.09 -16.26 -5.47
CA GLY A 470 -11.89 -17.30 -6.13
C GLY A 470 -12.68 -16.83 -7.36
N TYR A 471 -12.32 -15.70 -7.97
CA TYR A 471 -12.92 -15.25 -9.24
C TYR A 471 -12.34 -16.00 -10.44
N ILE A 472 -11.06 -16.37 -10.35
CA ILE A 472 -10.36 -17.13 -11.40
C ILE A 472 -9.49 -18.22 -10.77
N ALA A 473 -9.08 -19.22 -11.55
CA ALA A 473 -7.97 -20.10 -11.23
C ALA A 473 -6.86 -19.89 -12.27
N ALA A 474 -5.61 -19.71 -11.81
CA ALA A 474 -4.48 -19.48 -12.70
C ALA A 474 -3.44 -20.59 -12.52
N GLU A 475 -3.14 -21.29 -13.61
CA GLU A 475 -2.14 -22.35 -13.67
C GLU A 475 -0.98 -21.92 -14.57
N THR A 476 0.23 -22.36 -14.25
CA THR A 476 1.40 -22.12 -15.10
C THR A 476 2.04 -23.45 -15.46
N ASP A 477 2.25 -23.69 -16.75
CA ASP A 477 2.92 -24.90 -17.23
C ASP A 477 4.44 -24.85 -16.95
N PHE A 478 5.13 -25.97 -17.13
CA PHE A 478 6.59 -26.07 -16.95
C PHE A 478 7.40 -25.21 -17.94
N ARG A 479 6.76 -24.66 -18.98
CA ARG A 479 7.37 -23.77 -19.98
C ARG A 479 7.11 -22.28 -19.68
N GLY A 480 6.42 -21.97 -18.58
CA GLY A 480 6.10 -20.60 -18.17
C GLY A 480 4.89 -20.00 -18.88
N ASN A 481 4.10 -20.81 -19.61
CA ASN A 481 2.84 -20.38 -20.17
C ASN A 481 1.76 -20.49 -19.11
N ARG A 482 0.94 -19.45 -19.03
CA ARG A 482 -0.16 -19.32 -18.09
C ARG A 482 -1.47 -19.69 -18.78
N VAL A 483 -2.32 -20.37 -18.03
CA VAL A 483 -3.71 -20.63 -18.36
C VAL A 483 -4.57 -20.12 -17.21
N VAL A 484 -5.68 -19.47 -17.54
CA VAL A 484 -6.64 -18.89 -16.59
C VAL A 484 -8.00 -19.50 -16.85
N GLU A 485 -8.64 -20.00 -15.80
CA GLU A 485 -10.00 -20.51 -15.79
C GLU A 485 -10.92 -19.56 -15.02
N ILE A 486 -12.10 -19.27 -15.56
CA ILE A 486 -13.10 -18.44 -14.88
C ILE A 486 -13.93 -19.33 -13.96
N ALA A 487 -13.98 -18.97 -12.67
CA ALA A 487 -14.70 -19.75 -11.68
C ALA A 487 -16.18 -19.89 -12.09
N GLY A 488 -16.75 -21.08 -11.94
CA GLY A 488 -18.17 -21.35 -12.15
C GLY A 488 -18.63 -21.57 -13.60
N HIS A 489 -17.78 -21.32 -14.60
CA HIS A 489 -18.18 -21.41 -16.02
C HIS A 489 -17.41 -22.45 -16.84
N GLY A 490 -16.34 -23.05 -16.29
CA GLY A 490 -15.47 -23.99 -17.01
C GLY A 490 -14.74 -23.36 -18.22
N TRP A 491 -14.81 -22.03 -18.36
CA TRP A 491 -14.16 -21.28 -19.42
C TRP A 491 -12.68 -21.15 -19.12
N ARG A 492 -11.85 -21.55 -20.07
CA ARG A 492 -10.40 -21.64 -19.90
C ARG A 492 -9.69 -21.00 -21.08
N THR A 493 -8.75 -20.09 -20.79
CA THR A 493 -7.89 -19.50 -21.81
C THR A 493 -6.95 -20.54 -22.42
N GLY A 494 -6.47 -20.28 -23.64
CA GLY A 494 -5.32 -20.98 -24.20
C GLY A 494 -4.03 -20.64 -23.45
N ALA A 495 -2.99 -21.48 -23.59
CA ALA A 495 -1.69 -21.23 -22.99
C ALA A 495 -1.05 -19.95 -23.55
N GLY A 496 -0.88 -18.93 -22.70
CA GLY A 496 -0.31 -17.63 -23.06
C GLY A 496 0.97 -17.33 -22.30
N SER A 497 1.95 -16.68 -22.94
CA SER A 497 3.21 -16.33 -22.27
C SER A 497 2.98 -15.25 -21.20
N ALA A 498 3.38 -15.50 -19.96
CA ALA A 498 3.27 -14.52 -18.87
C ALA A 498 4.19 -13.29 -19.07
N ARG A 499 5.28 -13.44 -19.85
CA ARG A 499 6.23 -12.37 -20.18
C ARG A 499 6.16 -12.01 -21.66
N PRO A 500 6.47 -10.76 -22.05
CA PRO A 500 6.62 -10.42 -23.46
C PRO A 500 7.73 -11.29 -24.08
N ARG A 501 7.45 -11.88 -25.24
CA ARG A 501 8.50 -12.51 -26.05
C ARG A 501 9.42 -11.41 -26.55
N THR A 502 10.63 -11.32 -26.02
CA THR A 502 11.69 -10.53 -26.63
C THR A 502 11.95 -11.08 -28.03
N PRO A 503 11.83 -10.30 -29.11
CA PRO A 503 12.21 -10.77 -30.43
C PRO A 503 13.73 -11.01 -30.42
N GLY A 504 14.16 -12.27 -30.51
CA GLY A 504 15.58 -12.60 -30.72
C GLY A 504 16.19 -13.70 -29.86
N THR A 505 15.56 -14.17 -28.78
CA THR A 505 16.19 -15.19 -27.93
C THR A 505 15.79 -16.59 -28.37
N THR A 506 16.64 -17.23 -29.18
CA THR A 506 16.52 -18.65 -29.55
C THR A 506 16.63 -19.53 -28.28
N PRO A 507 15.81 -20.58 -28.12
CA PRO A 507 15.90 -21.44 -26.95
C PRO A 507 17.18 -22.28 -27.03
N ARG A 508 18.08 -22.10 -26.05
CA ARG A 508 19.25 -22.97 -25.88
C ARG A 508 18.77 -24.41 -25.67
N MET A 509 18.98 -25.26 -26.68
CA MET A 509 18.86 -26.71 -26.53
C MET A 509 19.79 -27.17 -25.40
N ARG A 510 19.22 -27.80 -24.38
CA ARG A 510 19.97 -28.59 -23.40
C ARG A 510 20.58 -29.79 -24.13
N ARG A 511 21.90 -29.93 -24.10
CA ARG A 511 22.57 -31.18 -24.49
C ARG A 511 22.22 -32.27 -23.47
N ALA A 512 21.99 -33.46 -24.01
CA ALA A 512 21.68 -34.71 -23.30
C ALA A 512 22.79 -35.13 -22.34
#